data_AF-A0A358CRM0-F1
#
_entry.id   AF-A0A358CRM0-F1
#
_cell.length_a   1.000
_cell.length_b   1.000
_cell.length_c   1.000
_cell.angle_alpha   90.00
_cell.angle_beta   90.00
_cell.angle_gamma   90.00
#
_symmetry.space_group_name_H-M   'P 1'
#
loop_
_entity.id
_entity.type
_entity.pdbx_description
1 polymer ?
#
loop_
_entity_poly.entity_id
_entity_poly.type
_entity_poly.pdbx_seq_one_letter_code
_entity_poly.pdbx_strand_id
1 'polypeptide(L)'
;RWVTIFTQQGGESSLIGELWYAEADSPLGPWENAVHVVTHDHYSFYNPQIHSSFINEKSSFLLFEATYTRAFSKSQESTPRYDYNQILYRLDFDTLGFD
;
A
#
# COMPACT_ATOMS: atom_id res chain seq x y z
N ARG A 1 -17.57 -0.81 7.12
CA ARG A 1 -16.63 -1.88 6.69
C ARG A 1 -15.28 -1.61 7.33
N TRP A 2 -14.52 -2.65 7.61
CA TRP A 2 -13.11 -2.58 7.98
C TRP A 2 -12.27 -2.65 6.72
N VAL A 3 -11.13 -1.96 6.73
CA VAL A 3 -10.23 -1.87 5.58
C VAL A 3 -8.81 -2.17 6.03
N THR A 4 -8.00 -2.69 5.11
CA THR A 4 -6.59 -2.97 5.35
C THR A 4 -5.76 -2.66 4.10
N ILE A 5 -4.51 -2.26 4.31
CA ILE A 5 -3.47 -2.23 3.29
C ILE A 5 -2.35 -3.15 3.78
N PHE A 6 -1.89 -4.08 2.96
CA PHE A 6 -0.87 -5.04 3.34
C PHE A 6 0.14 -5.30 2.22
N THR A 7 1.35 -5.68 2.62
CA THR A 7 2.45 -5.99 1.70
C THR A 7 2.38 -7.45 1.25
N GLN A 8 2.49 -7.67 -0.06
CA GLN A 8 2.72 -8.99 -0.62
C GLN A 8 4.16 -9.43 -0.34
N GLN A 9 4.33 -10.67 0.11
CA GLN A 9 5.65 -11.31 0.13
C GLN A 9 5.89 -12.02 -1.21
N GLY A 10 6.99 -11.69 -1.88
CA GLY A 10 7.24 -12.09 -3.26
C GLY A 10 6.52 -11.18 -4.26
N GLY A 11 6.91 -11.26 -5.53
CA GLY A 11 6.40 -10.42 -6.60
C GLY A 11 7.40 -10.39 -7.77
N GLU A 12 6.92 -10.10 -8.98
CA GLU A 12 7.80 -10.06 -10.16
C GLU A 12 8.72 -8.83 -10.13
N SER A 13 8.14 -7.66 -9.84
CA SER A 13 8.84 -6.37 -9.81
C SER A 13 9.65 -6.18 -8.52
N SER A 14 9.14 -6.65 -7.39
CA SER A 14 9.79 -6.50 -6.08
C SER A 14 9.49 -7.66 -5.13
N LEU A 15 10.43 -7.98 -4.22
CA LEU A 15 10.22 -8.99 -3.19
C LEU A 15 9.19 -8.56 -2.14
N ILE A 16 9.12 -7.25 -1.86
CA ILE A 16 8.23 -6.63 -0.85
C ILE A 16 7.78 -5.23 -1.31
N GLY A 17 7.42 -5.09 -2.57
CA GLY A 17 7.02 -3.79 -3.15
C GLY A 17 5.59 -3.71 -3.68
N GLU A 18 4.83 -4.81 -3.59
CA GLU A 18 3.44 -4.86 -4.02
C GLU A 18 2.54 -4.64 -2.79
N LEU A 19 1.65 -3.65 -2.83
CA LEU A 19 0.67 -3.38 -1.79
C LEU A 19 -0.75 -3.64 -2.26
N TRP A 20 -1.53 -4.25 -1.37
CA TRP A 20 -2.90 -4.69 -1.63
C TRP A 20 -3.86 -4.05 -0.64
N TYR A 21 -5.05 -3.72 -1.13
CA TYR A 21 -6.20 -3.27 -0.35
C TYR A 21 -7.22 -4.39 -0.21
N ALA A 22 -7.85 -4.53 0.94
CA ALA A 22 -9.00 -5.43 1.11
C ALA A 22 -10.00 -4.90 2.14
N GLU A 23 -11.23 -5.40 2.07
CA GLU A 23 -12.32 -5.05 2.99
C GLU A 23 -12.85 -6.27 3.74
N ALA A 24 -13.45 -6.02 4.90
CA ALA A 24 -14.15 -7.02 5.71
C ALA A 24 -15.29 -6.39 6.53
N ASP A 25 -16.25 -7.21 6.95
CA ASP A 25 -17.32 -6.78 7.87
C ASP A 25 -16.87 -6.78 9.34
N SER A 26 -15.77 -7.46 9.66
CA SER A 26 -15.17 -7.59 10.99
C SER A 26 -13.67 -7.26 10.93
N PRO A 27 -13.08 -6.68 12.00
CA PRO A 27 -11.63 -6.44 12.04
C PRO A 27 -10.81 -7.75 12.04
N LEU A 28 -11.46 -8.88 12.29
CA LEU A 28 -10.85 -10.22 12.28
C LEU A 28 -10.97 -10.91 10.90
N GLY A 29 -11.61 -10.26 9.91
CA GLY A 29 -11.91 -10.87 8.62
C GLY A 29 -13.22 -11.67 8.59
N PRO A 30 -13.46 -12.50 7.55
CA PRO A 30 -12.53 -12.78 6.45
C PRO A 30 -12.24 -11.52 5.61
N TRP A 31 -10.99 -11.37 5.19
CA TRP A 31 -10.56 -10.30 4.27
C TRP A 31 -10.66 -10.85 2.85
N GLU A 32 -11.53 -10.26 2.04
CA GLU A 32 -11.87 -10.77 0.72
C GLU A 32 -11.70 -9.69 -0.36
N ASN A 33 -11.73 -10.11 -1.63
CA ASN A 33 -11.68 -9.23 -2.79
C ASN A 33 -10.47 -8.28 -2.78
N ALA A 34 -9.27 -8.80 -2.49
CA ALA A 34 -8.08 -7.97 -2.45
C ALA A 34 -7.78 -7.33 -3.82
N VAL A 35 -7.52 -6.01 -3.82
CA VAL A 35 -7.17 -5.21 -5.00
C VAL A 35 -5.72 -4.79 -4.91
N HIS A 36 -4.95 -5.00 -5.97
CA HIS A 36 -3.57 -4.51 -6.05
C HIS A 36 -3.57 -2.99 -6.27
N VAL A 37 -2.96 -2.22 -5.36
CA VAL A 37 -3.08 -0.75 -5.36
C VAL A 37 -1.79 -0.01 -5.64
N VAL A 38 -0.62 -0.58 -5.31
CA VAL A 38 0.68 0.07 -5.57
C VAL A 38 1.74 -0.97 -5.89
N THR A 39 2.53 -0.69 -6.92
CA THR A 39 3.80 -1.34 -7.20
C THR A 39 4.87 -0.28 -7.45
N HIS A 40 6.09 -0.53 -6.98
CA HIS A 40 7.27 0.24 -7.39
C HIS A 40 8.22 -0.67 -8.14
N ASP A 41 8.47 -0.31 -9.39
CA ASP A 41 9.37 -1.08 -10.24
C ASP A 41 10.80 -1.06 -9.67
N HIS A 42 11.37 -2.26 -9.47
CA HIS A 42 12.70 -2.48 -8.88
C HIS A 42 12.93 -1.89 -7.48
N TYR A 43 11.91 -1.41 -6.78
CA TYR A 43 12.01 -0.81 -5.44
C TYR A 43 11.13 -1.53 -4.42
N SER A 44 11.57 -1.55 -3.16
CA SER A 44 10.72 -2.05 -2.07
C SER A 44 9.80 -0.94 -1.60
N PHE A 45 8.57 -1.33 -1.28
CA PHE A 45 7.52 -0.45 -0.78
C PHE A 45 6.67 -1.22 0.23
N TYR A 46 7.11 -1.23 1.48
CA TYR A 46 6.67 -2.18 2.50
C TYR A 46 6.26 -1.48 3.81
N ASN A 47 5.66 -2.25 4.72
CA ASN A 47 5.21 -1.78 6.03
C ASN A 47 4.23 -0.59 5.92
N PRO A 48 3.07 -0.80 5.28
CA PRO A 48 2.10 0.25 5.07
C PRO A 48 1.44 0.68 6.40
N GLN A 49 1.06 1.95 6.48
CA GLN A 49 0.32 2.52 7.59
C GLN A 49 -0.81 3.41 7.08
N ILE A 50 -2.03 3.15 7.52
CA ILE A 50 -3.22 3.97 7.19
C ILE A 50 -3.32 5.14 8.16
N HIS A 51 -3.52 6.34 7.63
CA HIS A 51 -3.64 7.60 8.39
C HIS A 51 -5.09 8.08 8.47
N SER A 52 -5.96 7.31 9.13
CA SER A 52 -7.39 7.64 9.23
C SER A 52 -7.69 8.97 9.94
N SER A 53 -6.80 9.43 10.82
CA SER A 53 -6.94 10.71 11.52
C SER A 53 -6.72 11.95 10.63
N PHE A 54 -6.20 11.77 9.41
CA PHE A 54 -5.91 12.87 8.49
C PHE A 54 -7.12 13.22 7.61
N ILE A 55 -8.19 12.44 7.68
CA ILE A 55 -9.37 12.56 6.83
C ILE A 55 -10.65 12.55 7.67
N ASN A 56 -11.73 13.06 7.10
CA ASN A 56 -13.05 12.94 7.71
C ASN A 56 -13.61 11.53 7.50
N GLU A 57 -14.43 11.03 8.42
CA GLU A 57 -15.09 9.72 8.32
C GLU A 57 -15.92 9.53 7.03
N LYS A 58 -16.38 10.63 6.42
CA LYS A 58 -17.17 10.62 5.18
C LYS A 58 -16.34 10.77 3.90
N SER A 59 -15.02 10.70 3.99
CA SER A 59 -14.14 10.86 2.82
C SER A 59 -14.27 9.65 1.90
N SER A 60 -14.33 9.88 0.58
CA SER A 60 -14.38 8.84 -0.45
C SER A 60 -13.00 8.27 -0.81
N PHE A 61 -12.03 8.45 0.07
CA PHE A 61 -10.65 8.02 -0.12
C PHE A 61 -10.01 7.72 1.24
N LEU A 62 -8.93 6.97 1.22
CA LEU A 62 -8.02 6.83 2.36
C LEU A 62 -6.64 7.40 2.04
N LEU A 63 -5.89 7.74 3.09
CA LEU A 63 -4.47 8.07 3.02
C LEU A 63 -3.68 6.96 3.71
N PHE A 64 -2.60 6.51 3.08
CA PHE A 64 -1.67 5.58 3.68
C PHE A 64 -0.25 5.89 3.21
N GLU A 65 0.74 5.56 4.03
CA GLU A 65 2.14 5.59 3.61
C GLU A 65 2.72 4.18 3.61
N ALA A 66 3.87 4.02 2.95
CA ALA A 66 4.74 2.88 3.16
C ALA A 66 6.20 3.28 2.97
N THR A 67 7.10 2.37 3.36
CA THR A 67 8.55 2.60 3.32
C THR A 67 9.09 2.35 1.93
N TYR A 68 9.48 3.41 1.23
CA TYR A 68 10.17 3.36 -0.05
C TYR A 68 11.67 3.19 0.16
N THR A 69 12.23 2.07 -0.30
CA THR A 69 13.65 1.76 -0.09
C THR A 69 14.21 0.83 -1.16
N ARG A 70 15.52 0.96 -1.41
CA ARG A 70 16.31 0.02 -2.21
C ARG A 70 16.60 -1.28 -1.46
N ALA A 71 16.47 -1.30 -0.13
CA ALA A 71 16.69 -2.53 0.64
C ALA A 71 15.73 -3.64 0.18
N PHE A 72 16.23 -4.86 0.04
CA PHE A 72 15.45 -6.03 -0.43
C PHE A 72 14.83 -5.87 -1.83
N SER A 73 15.33 -4.91 -2.61
CA SER A 73 14.88 -4.65 -3.98
C SER A 73 15.95 -5.00 -5.02
N LYS A 74 15.59 -4.90 -6.30
CA LYS A 74 16.49 -5.10 -7.43
C LYS A 74 17.17 -3.81 -7.91
N SER A 75 16.90 -2.67 -7.27
CA SER A 75 17.43 -1.37 -7.74
C SER A 75 18.94 -1.28 -7.51
N GLN A 76 19.65 -0.79 -8.53
CA GLN A 76 21.09 -0.60 -8.50
C GLN A 76 21.48 0.74 -7.87
N GLU A 77 20.63 1.76 -8.01
CA GLU A 77 20.87 3.12 -7.54
C GLU A 77 19.81 3.56 -6.53
N SER A 78 20.25 4.33 -5.54
CA SER A 78 19.35 4.93 -4.56
C SER A 78 18.80 6.25 -5.08
N THR A 79 17.48 6.43 -5.09
CA THR A 79 16.85 7.73 -5.36
C THR A 79 17.38 8.77 -4.38
N PRO A 80 18.11 9.81 -4.85
CA PRO A 80 18.82 10.73 -3.96
C PRO A 80 17.87 11.42 -2.98
N ARG A 81 18.19 11.36 -1.68
CA ARG A 81 17.40 11.95 -0.56
C ARG A 81 16.03 11.31 -0.28
N TYR A 82 15.59 10.33 -1.07
CA TYR A 82 14.30 9.67 -0.89
C TYR A 82 14.41 8.20 -0.48
N ASP A 83 15.58 7.57 -0.66
CA ASP A 83 15.80 6.19 -0.21
C ASP A 83 15.61 6.05 1.31
N TYR A 84 14.87 5.02 1.70
CA TYR A 84 14.49 4.74 3.08
C TYR A 84 13.61 5.84 3.71
N ASN A 85 12.57 6.27 2.99
CA ASN A 85 11.63 7.29 3.44
C ASN A 85 10.17 6.82 3.34
N GLN A 86 9.25 7.50 4.03
CA GLN A 86 7.81 7.26 3.91
C GLN A 86 7.24 8.06 2.76
N ILE A 87 6.50 7.40 1.86
CA ILE A 87 5.79 8.06 0.75
C ILE A 87 4.30 7.92 0.98
N LEU A 88 3.61 9.05 1.06
CA LEU A 88 2.17 9.13 1.27
C LEU A 88 1.42 8.95 -0.06
N TYR A 89 0.45 8.05 -0.06
CA TYR A 89 -0.48 7.78 -1.15
C TYR A 89 -1.92 8.11 -0.73
N ARG A 90 -2.71 8.49 -1.73
CA ARG A 90 -4.18 8.57 -1.65
C ARG A 90 -4.77 7.44 -2.48
N LEU A 91 -5.70 6.71 -1.88
CA LEU A 91 -6.48 5.67 -2.57
C LEU A 91 -7.94 6.12 -2.64
N ASP A 92 -8.42 6.44 -3.83
CA ASP A 92 -9.81 6.80 -4.09
C ASP A 92 -10.67 5.55 -4.26
N PHE A 93 -11.72 5.41 -3.44
CA PHE A 93 -12.53 4.18 -3.43
C PHE A 93 -13.28 3.94 -4.73
N ASP A 94 -13.68 5.00 -5.44
CA ASP A 94 -14.36 4.91 -6.73
C ASP A 94 -13.47 4.34 -7.85
N THR A 95 -12.16 4.19 -7.60
CA THR A 95 -11.18 3.61 -8.54
C THR A 95 -10.91 2.13 -8.27
N LEU A 96 -11.35 1.63 -7.11
CA LEU A 96 -11.25 0.22 -6.77
C LEU A 96 -12.33 -0.50 -7.55
N GLY A 97 -11.95 -1.14 -8.67
CA GLY A 97 -12.84 -1.88 -9.56
C GLY A 97 -13.44 -3.13 -8.93
N PHE A 98 -14.15 -2.97 -7.82
CA PHE A 98 -15.05 -3.96 -7.27
C PHE A 98 -16.25 -4.06 -8.21
N ASP A 99 -16.32 -5.15 -8.98
CA ASP A 99 -17.57 -5.54 -9.66
C ASP A 99 -18.64 -5.92 -8.62
#